data_AF-A0A967Q6R9-F1
#
_entry.id   AF-A0A967Q6R9-F1
#
_cell.length_a   1.000
_cell.length_b   1.000
_cell.length_c   1.000
_cell.angle_alpha   90.00
_cell.angle_beta   90.00
_cell.angle_gamma   90.00
#
_symmetry.space_group_name_H-M   'P 1'
#
loop_
_entity.id
_entity.type
_entity.pdbx_description
1 polymer ?
#
loop_
_entity_poly.entity_id
_entity_poly.type
_entity_poly.pdbx_seq_one_letter_code
_entity_poly.pdbx_strand_id
1 'polypeptide(L)'
;PAEDRSGLVTVIGNLPEVAPGEYLKLHGEWVDHPKHGRQFKVETIEQAYPATLEGVKRYLGSGLLSGIGPKLAERIVDHFGAETLEIIDEHPARLKEVPDIGRK
;
A
#
# COMPACT_ATOMS: atom_id res chain seq x y z
N PRO A 1 14.42 -11.73 -27.23
CA PRO A 1 13.24 -12.28 -26.53
C PRO A 1 12.94 -11.37 -25.35
N ALA A 2 11.84 -10.60 -25.47
CA ALA A 2 11.26 -9.65 -24.51
C ALA A 2 12.23 -9.14 -23.41
N GLU A 3 12.95 -8.09 -23.77
CA GLU A 3 13.73 -7.26 -22.87
C GLU A 3 12.86 -6.60 -21.79
N ASP A 4 13.46 -6.44 -20.61
CA ASP A 4 13.14 -5.47 -19.56
C ASP A 4 11.80 -5.58 -18.80
N ARG A 5 11.83 -6.41 -17.73
CA ARG A 5 10.91 -6.35 -16.58
C ARG A 5 11.70 -6.13 -15.29
N SER A 6 12.67 -5.21 -15.29
CA SER A 6 13.57 -4.97 -14.16
C SER A 6 12.80 -4.56 -12.90
N GLY A 7 12.34 -5.55 -12.12
CA GLY A 7 11.60 -5.36 -10.87
C GLY A 7 10.28 -6.14 -10.73
N LEU A 8 9.75 -6.78 -11.79
CA LEU A 8 8.51 -7.55 -11.67
C LEU A 8 8.79 -9.01 -11.28
N VAL A 9 8.13 -9.47 -10.21
CA VAL A 9 8.21 -10.84 -9.71
C VAL A 9 6.87 -11.53 -9.92
N THR A 10 6.90 -12.73 -10.50
CA THR A 10 5.71 -13.57 -10.62
C THR A 10 5.50 -14.32 -9.30
N VAL A 11 4.34 -14.10 -8.66
CA VAL A 11 3.93 -14.79 -7.44
C VAL A 11 2.92 -15.89 -7.79
N ILE A 12 3.08 -17.08 -7.22
CA ILE A 12 2.18 -18.23 -7.37
C ILE A 12 1.79 -18.79 -6.00
N GLY A 13 0.59 -19.37 -5.87
CA GLY A 13 0.13 -19.98 -4.62
C GLY A 13 -1.36 -19.76 -4.41
N ASN A 14 -1.85 -20.12 -3.23
CA ASN A 14 -3.23 -19.85 -2.84
C ASN A 14 -3.34 -18.40 -2.34
N LEU A 15 -3.66 -17.49 -3.26
CA LEU A 15 -3.89 -16.08 -2.94
C LEU A 15 -5.39 -15.83 -2.82
N PRO A 16 -5.87 -15.12 -1.78
CA PRO A 16 -7.22 -14.55 -1.79
C PRO A 16 -7.34 -13.54 -2.94
N GLU A 17 -8.55 -13.05 -3.20
CA GLU A 17 -8.74 -11.98 -4.18
C GLU A 17 -7.93 -10.75 -3.77
N VAL A 18 -6.97 -10.34 -4.61
CA VAL A 18 -6.10 -9.19 -4.38
C VAL A 18 -6.56 -8.02 -5.24
N ALA A 19 -6.80 -6.88 -4.62
CA ALA A 19 -7.23 -5.66 -5.29
C ALA A 19 -6.02 -4.77 -5.66
N PRO A 20 -6.06 -4.11 -6.83
CA PRO A 20 -5.07 -3.10 -7.18
C PRO A 20 -4.98 -2.00 -6.11
N GLY A 21 -3.78 -1.72 -5.63
CA GLY A 21 -3.53 -0.73 -4.58
C GLY A 21 -3.39 -1.32 -3.17
N GLU A 22 -3.63 -2.62 -2.99
CA GLU A 22 -3.30 -3.31 -1.74
C GLU A 22 -1.79 -3.55 -1.60
N TYR A 23 -1.30 -3.41 -0.37
CA TYR A 23 0.06 -3.76 0.00
C TYR A 23 0.02 -5.11 0.71
N LEU A 24 0.80 -6.06 0.20
CA LEU A 24 0.81 -7.43 0.70
C LEU A 24 2.23 -7.79 1.10
N LYS A 25 2.35 -8.42 2.26
CA LYS A 25 3.58 -9.07 2.69
C LYS A 25 3.46 -10.56 2.44
N LEU A 26 4.37 -11.10 1.65
CA LEU A 26 4.33 -12.47 1.18
C LEU A 26 5.51 -13.23 1.77
N HIS A 27 5.22 -14.38 2.38
CA HIS A 27 6.21 -15.30 2.92
C HIS A 27 6.16 -16.62 2.14
N GLY A 28 7.31 -17.14 1.75
CA GLY A 28 7.41 -18.35 0.95
C GLY A 28 8.78 -18.53 0.32
N GLU A 29 8.83 -19.31 -0.75
CA GLU A 29 10.05 -19.82 -1.36
C GLU A 29 10.22 -19.40 -2.83
N TRP A 30 11.47 -19.25 -3.28
CA TRP A 30 11.77 -19.06 -4.69
C TRP A 30 11.84 -20.42 -5.39
N VAL A 31 11.08 -20.59 -6.46
CA VAL A 31 11.07 -21.80 -7.29
C VAL A 31 11.52 -21.46 -8.70
N ASP A 32 12.29 -22.34 -9.32
CA ASP A 32 12.70 -22.21 -10.72
C ASP A 32 11.86 -23.15 -11.59
N HIS A 33 11.09 -22.58 -12.52
CA HIS A 33 10.25 -23.35 -13.42
C HIS A 33 10.90 -23.46 -14.80
N PRO A 34 11.11 -24.68 -15.34
CA PRO A 34 11.92 -24.91 -16.55
C PRO A 34 11.41 -24.19 -17.82
N LYS A 35 10.12 -23.81 -17.84
CA LYS A 35 9.48 -23.08 -18.95
C LYS A 35 9.19 -21.60 -18.67
N HIS A 36 9.08 -21.22 -17.40
CA HIS A 36 8.57 -19.89 -16.99
C HIS A 36 9.60 -19.05 -16.22
N GLY A 37 10.76 -19.64 -15.89
CA GLY A 37 11.80 -19.00 -15.11
C GLY A 37 11.46 -18.93 -13.62
N ARG A 38 12.11 -18.01 -12.93
CA ARG A 38 12.03 -17.86 -11.47
C ARG A 38 10.68 -17.26 -11.03
N GLN A 39 10.02 -17.93 -10.11
CA GLN A 39 8.74 -17.53 -9.51
C GLN A 39 8.84 -17.56 -7.98
N PHE A 40 8.02 -16.76 -7.31
CA PHE A 40 7.91 -16.77 -5.85
C PHE A 40 6.65 -17.55 -5.45
N LYS A 41 6.81 -18.70 -4.81
CA LYS A 41 5.70 -19.50 -4.30
C LYS A 41 5.36 -19.04 -2.89
N VAL A 42 4.18 -18.45 -2.74
CA VAL A 42 3.69 -17.94 -1.45
C VAL A 42 3.07 -19.05 -0.62
N GLU A 43 3.43 -19.07 0.66
CA GLU A 43 2.90 -19.97 1.69
C GLU A 43 1.98 -19.20 2.65
N THR A 44 2.38 -17.98 3.04
CA THR A 44 1.61 -17.13 3.94
C THR A 44 1.53 -15.71 3.39
N ILE A 45 0.36 -15.09 3.54
CA ILE A 45 0.07 -13.73 3.08
C ILE A 45 -0.43 -12.93 4.28
N GLU A 46 0.13 -11.74 4.45
CA GLU A 46 -0.34 -10.77 5.42
C GLU A 46 -0.73 -9.49 4.66
N GLN A 47 -1.93 -8.97 4.91
CA GLN A 47 -2.26 -7.60 4.49
C GLN A 47 -1.37 -6.65 5.27
N ALA A 48 -0.52 -5.93 4.56
CA ALA A 48 0.34 -4.93 5.14
C ALA A 48 -0.26 -3.55 4.85
N TYR A 49 -0.28 -2.68 5.85
CA TYR A 49 -0.43 -1.27 5.55
C TYR A 49 0.81 -0.78 4.77
N PRO A 50 0.66 0.21 3.87
CA PRO A 50 1.82 0.80 3.22
C PRO A 50 2.83 1.26 4.26
N ALA A 51 3.97 0.56 4.34
CA ALA A 51 5.01 0.85 5.32
C ALA A 51 5.85 2.09 4.97
N THR A 52 5.54 2.75 3.85
CA THR A 52 6.24 3.95 3.37
C THR A 52 5.30 5.15 3.34
N LEU A 53 5.84 6.32 3.68
CA LEU A 53 5.11 7.58 3.65
C LEU A 53 4.48 7.85 2.27
N GLU A 54 5.19 7.53 1.19
CA GLU A 54 4.65 7.65 -0.17
C GLU A 54 3.47 6.71 -0.42
N GLY A 55 3.51 5.49 0.10
CA GLY A 55 2.42 4.53 0.00
C GLY A 55 1.17 5.02 0.74
N VAL A 56 1.35 5.58 1.94
CA VAL A 56 0.25 6.20 2.71
C VAL A 56 -0.31 7.41 1.97
N LYS A 57 0.54 8.30 1.41
CA LYS A 57 0.10 9.47 0.62
C LYS A 57 -0.74 9.04 -0.59
N ARG A 58 -0.29 8.04 -1.35
CA ARG A 58 -1.04 7.51 -2.51
C ARG A 58 -2.34 6.85 -2.09
N TYR A 59 -2.32 6.08 -1.00
CA TYR A 59 -3.51 5.42 -0.48
C TYR A 59 -4.59 6.44 -0.11
N LEU A 60 -4.23 7.47 0.66
CA LEU A 60 -5.15 8.55 1.03
C LEU A 60 -5.59 9.40 -0.15
N GLY A 61 -4.66 9.73 -1.07
CA GLY A 61 -4.93 10.56 -2.24
C GLY A 61 -5.69 9.85 -3.37
N SER A 62 -5.88 8.52 -3.28
CA SER A 62 -6.59 7.72 -4.27
C SER A 62 -8.10 8.01 -4.33
N GLY A 63 -8.64 8.73 -3.35
CA GLY A 63 -10.07 9.00 -3.23
C GLY A 63 -10.87 7.85 -2.61
N LEU A 64 -10.19 6.82 -2.12
CA LEU A 64 -10.81 5.71 -1.36
C LEU A 64 -11.44 6.21 -0.05
N LEU A 65 -10.88 7.29 0.52
CA LEU A 65 -11.49 8.03 1.62
C LEU A 65 -12.15 9.31 1.11
N SER A 66 -13.48 9.33 1.16
CA SER A 66 -14.30 10.48 0.76
C SER A 66 -13.85 11.76 1.46
N GLY A 67 -13.47 12.77 0.67
CA GLY A 67 -13.06 14.09 1.18
C GLY A 67 -11.55 14.27 1.36
N ILE A 68 -10.73 13.22 1.16
CA ILE A 68 -9.27 13.32 1.20
C ILE A 68 -8.73 13.37 -0.24
N GLY A 69 -8.47 14.59 -0.71
CA GLY A 69 -7.77 14.81 -1.99
C GLY A 69 -6.24 14.69 -1.85
N PRO A 70 -5.50 14.60 -2.97
CA PRO A 70 -4.04 14.40 -2.96
C PRO A 70 -3.26 15.45 -2.17
N LYS A 71 -3.66 16.72 -2.23
CA LYS A 71 -3.04 17.79 -1.41
C LYS A 71 -3.29 17.63 0.09
N LEU A 72 -4.46 17.12 0.46
CA LEU A 72 -4.79 16.89 1.85
C LEU A 72 -4.08 15.63 2.37
N ALA A 73 -4.05 14.57 1.57
CA ALA A 73 -3.27 13.37 1.84
C ALA A 73 -1.79 13.69 2.11
N GLU A 74 -1.18 14.54 1.29
CA GLU A 74 0.20 15.00 1.50
C GLU A 74 0.37 15.64 2.89
N ARG A 75 -0.51 16.58 3.25
CA ARG A 75 -0.46 17.29 4.53
C ARG A 75 -0.70 16.39 5.74
N ILE A 76 -1.64 15.46 5.65
CA ILE A 76 -1.91 14.50 6.74
C ILE A 76 -0.66 13.65 6.97
N VAL A 77 -0.04 13.15 5.90
CA VAL A 77 1.17 12.33 6.03
C VAL A 77 2.38 13.15 6.45
N ASP A 78 2.51 14.41 6.02
CA ASP A 78 3.59 15.28 6.50
C ASP A 78 3.43 15.64 7.98
N HIS A 79 2.21 15.62 8.52
CA HIS A 79 1.94 15.91 9.92
C HIS A 79 2.08 14.68 10.83
N PHE A 80 1.46 13.55 10.46
CA PHE A 80 1.44 12.32 11.29
C PHE A 80 2.46 11.26 10.86
N GLY A 81 3.11 11.42 9.71
CA GLY A 81 4.10 10.46 9.23
C GLY A 81 3.52 9.04 9.09
N ALA A 82 4.26 8.06 9.62
CA ALA A 82 3.88 6.65 9.58
C ALA A 82 2.63 6.34 10.43
N GLU A 83 2.33 7.17 11.43
CA GLU A 83 1.16 7.01 12.31
C GLU A 83 -0.15 7.43 11.62
N THR A 84 -0.08 8.00 10.42
CA THR A 84 -1.25 8.54 9.70
C THR A 84 -2.43 7.58 9.64
N LEU A 85 -2.18 6.30 9.35
CA LEU A 85 -3.25 5.30 9.22
C LEU A 85 -3.86 4.96 10.58
N GLU A 86 -3.04 4.83 11.62
CA GLU A 86 -3.48 4.62 13.01
C GLU A 86 -4.33 5.81 13.48
N ILE A 87 -3.90 7.03 13.19
CA ILE A 87 -4.65 8.25 13.54
C ILE A 87 -6.02 8.29 12.86
N ILE A 88 -6.12 7.85 11.60
CA ILE A 88 -7.40 7.80 10.90
C ILE A 88 -8.34 6.76 11.51
N ASP A 89 -7.81 5.62 11.95
CA ASP A 89 -8.59 4.49 12.45
C ASP A 89 -8.99 4.66 13.93
N GLU A 90 -8.02 4.97 14.79
CA GLU A 90 -8.19 5.00 16.25
C GLU A 90 -8.45 6.41 16.79
N HIS A 91 -7.93 7.44 16.12
CA HIS A 91 -7.94 8.82 16.62
C HIS A 91 -8.41 9.86 15.58
N PRO A 92 -9.52 9.65 14.86
CA PRO A 92 -9.91 10.50 13.74
C PRO A 92 -10.15 11.97 14.12
N ALA A 93 -10.43 12.25 15.40
CA ALA A 93 -10.55 13.61 15.92
C ALA A 93 -9.26 14.43 15.76
N ARG A 94 -8.08 13.77 15.81
CA ARG A 94 -6.76 14.38 15.67
C ARG A 94 -6.51 14.90 14.27
N LEU A 95 -7.21 14.42 13.25
CA LEU A 95 -7.12 14.98 11.90
C LEU A 95 -7.36 16.50 11.87
N LYS A 96 -8.14 17.04 12.81
CA LYS A 96 -8.35 18.49 12.95
C LYS A 96 -7.08 19.28 13.35
N GLU A 97 -6.05 18.61 13.86
CA GLU A 97 -4.73 19.19 14.15
C GLU A 97 -4.00 19.57 12.85
N VAL A 98 -4.32 18.92 11.73
CA VAL A 98 -3.72 19.21 10.42
C VAL A 98 -4.27 20.54 9.89
N PRO A 99 -3.39 21.53 9.60
CA PRO A 99 -3.84 22.82 9.10
C PRO A 99 -4.61 22.70 7.77
N ASP A 100 -5.72 23.44 7.66
CA ASP A 100 -6.74 23.40 6.60
C ASP A 100 -7.59 22.12 6.50
N ILE A 101 -7.54 21.18 7.45
CA ILE A 101 -8.62 20.18 7.56
C ILE A 101 -9.93 20.87 7.95
N GLY A 102 -10.96 20.71 7.12
CA GLY A 102 -12.32 21.19 7.42
C GLY A 102 -12.68 22.59 6.96
N ARG A 103 -11.91 23.24 6.07
CA ARG A 103 -12.37 24.47 5.41
C ARG A 103 -13.28 24.14 4.22
N LYS A 104 -14.58 24.19 4.46
CA LYS A 104 -15.57 24.57 3.44
C LYS A 104 -16.58 25.53 4.05
#